data_AF-A0A848URG6-F1
#
_entry.id   AF-A0A848URG6-F1
#
_cell.length_a   1.000
_cell.length_b   1.000
_cell.length_c   1.000
_cell.angle_alpha   90.00
_cell.angle_beta   90.00
_cell.angle_gamma   90.00
#
_symmetry.space_group_name_H-M   'P 1'
#
loop_
_entity.id
_entity.type
_entity.pdbx_description
1 polymer ?
#
loop_
_entity_poly.entity_id
_entity_poly.type
_entity_poly.pdbx_seq_one_letter_code
_entity_poly.pdbx_strand_id
1 'polypeptide(L)'
;MLLAVVSGLFAFSNTRNSERPINDTQINFLGEDNLYITHETVSKLLILNQESVTDKPKEIIDLNQLENALKSNKMVKNAEVFVSVEGTLTAEIVQKR
;
A
#
# COMPACT_ATOMS: atom_id res chain seq x y z
N MET A 1 -37.82 -4.77 -12.95
CA MET A 1 -36.78 -4.75 -14.01
C MET A 1 -35.60 -3.83 -13.64
N LEU A 2 -35.84 -2.60 -13.16
CA LEU A 2 -34.77 -1.66 -12.78
C LEU A 2 -33.85 -2.19 -11.66
N LEU A 3 -34.42 -2.78 -10.60
CA LEU A 3 -33.65 -3.28 -9.44
C LEU A 3 -32.66 -4.38 -9.81
N ALA A 4 -33.03 -5.31 -10.70
CA ALA A 4 -32.16 -6.40 -11.14
C ALA A 4 -30.93 -5.89 -11.93
N VAL A 5 -31.14 -4.84 -12.73
CA VAL A 5 -30.07 -4.19 -13.50
C VAL A 5 -29.11 -3.44 -12.57
N VAL A 6 -29.65 -2.71 -11.58
CA VAL A 6 -28.82 -1.98 -10.60
C VAL A 6 -27.99 -2.94 -9.75
N SER A 7 -28.57 -4.04 -9.27
CA SER A 7 -27.83 -5.06 -8.51
C SER A 7 -26.76 -5.75 -9.34
N GLY A 8 -27.05 -6.05 -10.61
CA GLY A 8 -26.06 -6.64 -11.54
C GLY A 8 -24.91 -5.68 -11.83
N LEU A 9 -25.20 -4.40 -12.04
CA LEU A 9 -24.19 -3.37 -12.25
C LEU A 9 -23.34 -3.15 -11.00
N PHE A 10 -23.94 -3.17 -9.81
CA PHE A 10 -23.22 -3.00 -8.55
C PHE A 10 -22.29 -4.18 -8.27
N ALA A 11 -22.76 -5.41 -8.46
CA ALA A 11 -21.94 -6.62 -8.31
C ALA A 11 -20.81 -6.68 -9.35
N PHE A 12 -21.09 -6.34 -10.61
CA PHE A 12 -20.10 -6.29 -11.69
C PHE A 12 -19.05 -5.18 -11.47
N SER A 13 -19.50 -4.00 -11.03
CA SER A 13 -18.60 -2.88 -10.70
C SER A 13 -17.70 -3.21 -9.52
N ASN A 14 -18.24 -3.86 -8.47
CA ASN A 14 -17.46 -4.25 -7.30
C ASN A 14 -16.44 -5.36 -7.63
N THR A 15 -16.83 -6.34 -8.45
CA THR A 15 -15.93 -7.42 -8.92
C THR A 15 -14.79 -6.84 -9.75
N ARG A 16 -15.10 -6.01 -10.75
CA ARG A 16 -14.08 -5.39 -11.61
C ARG A 16 -13.18 -4.39 -10.88
N ASN A 17 -13.68 -3.75 -9.83
CA ASN A 17 -12.89 -2.87 -8.98
C ASN A 17 -11.97 -3.65 -8.02
N SER A 18 -12.43 -4.79 -7.50
CA SER A 18 -11.66 -5.65 -6.59
C SER A 18 -10.60 -6.49 -7.30
N GLU A 19 -10.83 -6.83 -8.58
CA GLU A 19 -9.87 -7.53 -9.45
C GLU A 19 -8.74 -6.64 -9.98
N ARG A 20 -8.67 -5.35 -9.65
CA ARG A 20 -7.49 -4.53 -9.97
C ARG A 20 -6.37 -4.88 -8.99
N PRO A 21 -5.33 -5.62 -9.42
CA PRO A 21 -4.19 -5.89 -8.55
C PRO A 21 -3.45 -4.59 -8.23
N ILE A 22 -2.88 -4.50 -7.03
CA ILE A 22 -1.88 -3.47 -6.73
C ILE A 22 -0.62 -3.84 -7.51
N ASN A 23 -0.46 -3.24 -8.70
CA ASN A 23 0.70 -3.49 -9.55
C ASN A 23 1.83 -2.49 -9.35
N ASP A 24 1.58 -1.39 -8.65
CA ASP A 24 2.56 -0.31 -8.50
C ASP A 24 2.72 0.08 -7.01
N THR A 25 3.96 0.03 -6.53
CA THR A 25 4.34 0.48 -5.18
C THR A 25 5.19 1.73 -5.33
N GLN A 26 4.70 2.86 -4.82
CA GLN A 26 5.40 4.13 -4.85
C GLN A 26 5.96 4.47 -3.46
N ILE A 27 7.24 4.84 -3.39
CA ILE A 27 7.89 5.19 -2.12
C ILE A 27 8.36 6.64 -2.19
N ASN A 28 7.81 7.47 -1.31
CA ASN A 28 8.16 8.88 -1.20
C ASN A 28 8.89 9.12 0.13
N PHE A 29 10.11 9.67 0.06
CA PHE A 29 10.84 10.11 1.24
C PHE A 29 10.53 11.59 1.50
N LEU A 30 9.89 11.87 2.62
CA LEU A 30 9.55 13.23 3.04
C LEU A 30 10.63 13.74 4.00
N GLY A 31 11.50 14.63 3.52
CA GLY A 31 12.56 15.25 4.32
C GLY A 31 13.63 15.94 3.47
N GLU A 32 14.38 16.85 4.10
CA GLU A 32 15.44 17.64 3.47
C GLU A 32 16.81 16.91 3.43
N ASP A 33 16.93 15.75 4.09
CA ASP A 33 18.22 15.09 4.31
C ASP A 33 18.35 13.73 3.62
N ASN A 34 19.51 13.58 2.97
CA ASN A 34 19.86 12.47 2.09
C ASN A 34 20.19 11.17 2.84
N LEU A 35 19.26 10.22 2.77
CA LEU A 35 19.47 8.77 2.59
C LEU A 35 20.19 8.00 3.73
N TYR A 36 19.56 7.84 4.89
CA TYR A 36 19.93 6.78 5.85
C TYR A 36 19.28 5.43 5.54
N ILE A 37 18.14 5.44 4.84
CA ILE A 37 17.47 4.25 4.32
C ILE A 37 17.23 4.40 2.81
N THR A 38 17.53 3.35 2.04
CA THR A 38 17.40 3.36 0.58
C THR A 38 15.99 2.97 0.14
N HIS A 39 15.56 3.44 -1.03
CA HIS A 39 14.32 2.99 -1.70
C HIS A 39 14.26 1.46 -1.78
N GLU A 40 15.39 0.80 -2.06
CA GLU A 40 15.51 -0.66 -2.08
C GLU A 40 15.21 -1.30 -0.72
N THR A 41 15.66 -0.69 0.38
CA THR A 41 15.41 -1.22 1.73
C THR A 41 13.94 -1.09 2.11
N VAL A 42 13.32 0.04 1.79
CA VAL A 42 11.88 0.25 1.99
C VAL A 42 11.06 -0.68 1.10
N SER A 43 11.41 -0.78 -0.17
CA SER A 43 10.77 -1.70 -1.12
C SER A 43 10.87 -3.13 -0.63
N LYS A 44 12.04 -3.58 -0.14
CA LYS A 44 12.20 -4.90 0.49
C LYS A 44 11.35 -5.08 1.75
N LEU A 45 11.23 -4.07 2.62
CA LEU A 45 10.35 -4.15 3.79
C LEU A 45 8.88 -4.24 3.38
N LEU A 46 8.46 -3.48 2.38
CA LEU A 46 7.11 -3.53 1.84
C LEU A 46 6.83 -4.86 1.14
N ILE A 47 7.76 -5.36 0.31
CA ILE A 47 7.64 -6.62 -0.41
C ILE A 47 7.66 -7.80 0.57
N LEU A 48 8.55 -7.83 1.55
CA LEU A 48 8.61 -8.92 2.54
C LEU A 48 7.32 -8.99 3.37
N ASN A 49 6.76 -7.84 3.73
CA ASN A 49 5.44 -7.79 4.39
C ASN A 49 4.30 -8.08 3.41
N GLN A 50 4.48 -7.89 2.10
CA GLN A 50 3.51 -8.25 1.06
C GLN A 50 3.64 -9.71 0.59
N GLU A 51 4.78 -10.39 0.70
CA GLU A 51 4.98 -11.82 0.37
C GLU A 51 4.12 -12.71 1.27
N SER A 52 3.86 -12.30 2.51
CA SER A 52 2.85 -12.89 3.39
C SER A 52 1.38 -12.62 2.96
N VAL A 53 1.17 -11.83 1.91
CA VAL A 53 -0.09 -11.19 1.51
C VAL A 53 -0.32 -11.24 -0.01
N THR A 54 0.59 -11.85 -0.80
CA THR A 54 0.68 -11.69 -2.27
C THR A 54 -0.48 -12.32 -3.04
N ASP A 55 -1.27 -13.18 -2.40
CA ASP A 55 -2.49 -13.76 -3.00
C ASP A 55 -3.77 -13.04 -2.59
N LYS A 56 -3.65 -11.85 -2.01
CA LYS A 56 -4.81 -11.15 -1.45
C LYS A 56 -5.22 -9.94 -2.30
N PRO A 57 -6.52 -9.81 -2.63
CA PRO A 57 -7.04 -8.61 -3.29
C PRO A 57 -6.74 -7.35 -2.46
N LYS A 58 -6.79 -6.19 -3.13
CA LYS A 58 -6.55 -4.83 -2.60
C LYS A 58 -7.18 -4.55 -1.22
N GLU A 59 -8.25 -5.27 -0.88
CA GLU A 59 -9.00 -5.23 0.38
C GLU A 59 -8.30 -5.85 1.60
N ILE A 60 -7.31 -6.76 1.44
CA ILE A 60 -6.72 -7.52 2.57
C ILE A 60 -5.28 -7.09 2.90
N ILE A 61 -4.84 -5.94 2.38
CA ILE A 61 -3.57 -5.33 2.76
C ILE A 61 -3.77 -4.64 4.11
N ASP A 62 -3.08 -5.14 5.14
CA ASP A 62 -3.06 -4.49 6.46
C ASP A 62 -2.06 -3.33 6.45
N LEU A 63 -2.59 -2.13 6.18
CA LEU A 63 -1.81 -0.89 6.18
C LEU A 63 -1.16 -0.63 7.55
N ASN A 64 -1.82 -0.97 8.65
CA ASN A 64 -1.25 -0.79 9.99
C ASN A 64 -0.06 -1.70 10.20
N GLN A 65 -0.11 -2.94 9.70
CA GLN A 65 1.03 -3.86 9.74
C GLN A 65 2.22 -3.30 8.96
N LEU A 66 1.98 -2.79 7.74
CA LEU A 66 3.01 -2.17 6.90
C LEU A 66 3.63 -0.94 7.57
N GLU A 67 2.80 -0.05 8.13
CA GLU A 67 3.28 1.10 8.88
C GLU A 67 4.12 0.71 10.09
N ASN A 68 3.65 -0.25 10.89
CA ASN A 68 4.37 -0.72 12.07
C ASN A 68 5.70 -1.38 11.70
N ALA A 69 5.74 -2.15 10.61
CA ALA A 69 6.97 -2.73 10.10
C ALA A 69 7.97 -1.65 9.69
N LEU A 70 7.54 -0.59 9.01
CA LEU A 70 8.39 0.55 8.68
C LEU A 70 8.86 1.30 9.94
N LYS A 71 7.95 1.61 10.87
CA LYS A 71 8.24 2.30 12.15
C LYS A 71 9.16 1.48 13.07
N SER A 72 9.18 0.15 12.93
CA SER A 72 10.09 -0.72 13.69
C SER A 72 11.56 -0.48 13.34
N ASN A 73 11.84 0.09 12.17
CA ASN A 73 13.19 0.46 11.79
C ASN A 73 13.66 1.68 12.58
N LYS A 74 14.80 1.56 13.27
CA LYS A 74 15.36 2.62 14.11
C LYS A 74 15.59 3.94 13.38
N MET A 75 15.82 3.90 12.06
CA MET A 75 16.06 5.06 11.19
C MET A 75 14.78 5.77 10.74
N VAL A 76 13.61 5.15 10.94
CA VAL A 76 12.31 5.74 10.59
C VAL A 76 11.79 6.51 11.79
N LYS A 77 11.49 7.80 11.58
CA LYS A 77 10.85 8.68 12.57
C LYS A 77 9.34 8.53 12.51
N ASN A 78 8.79 8.58 11.30
CA ASN A 78 7.39 8.35 11.01
C ASN A 78 7.25 7.65 9.65
N ALA A 79 6.21 6.85 9.51
CA ALA A 79 5.84 6.23 8.24
C ALA A 79 4.33 6.20 8.11
N GLU A 80 3.84 6.55 6.94
CA GLU A 80 2.42 6.50 6.56
C GLU A 80 2.30 5.65 5.31
N VAL A 81 1.33 4.73 5.30
CA VAL A 81 1.13 3.82 4.17
C VAL A 81 -0.34 3.86 3.78
N PHE A 82 -0.60 4.14 2.51
CA PHE A 82 -1.97 4.23 1.99
C PHE A 82 -2.06 3.71 0.56
N VAL A 83 -3.28 3.42 0.13
CA VAL A 83 -3.55 2.92 -1.23
C VAL A 83 -4.35 3.97 -1.97
N SER A 84 -3.90 4.33 -3.16
CA SER A 84 -4.61 5.27 -4.03
C SER A 84 -5.90 4.66 -4.59
N VAL A 85 -6.82 5.52 -5.04
CA VAL A 85 -8.05 5.09 -5.74
C VAL A 85 -7.70 4.22 -6.96
N GLU A 86 -6.57 4.49 -7.60
CA GLU A 86 -6.06 3.75 -8.77
C GLU A 86 -5.48 2.38 -8.41
N GLY A 87 -5.09 2.15 -7.16
CA GLY A 87 -4.51 0.87 -6.70
C GLY A 87 -3.01 0.87 -6.53
N THR A 88 -2.40 2.05 -6.45
CA THR A 88 -0.99 2.21 -6.10
C THR A 88 -0.83 2.19 -4.59
N LEU A 89 0.06 1.35 -4.07
CA LEU A 89 0.44 1.37 -2.66
C LEU A 89 1.53 2.44 -2.47
N THR A 90 1.23 3.49 -1.73
CA THR A 90 2.17 4.58 -1.46
C THR A 90 2.65 4.52 -0.02
N ALA A 91 3.96 4.58 0.18
CA ALA A 91 4.59 4.70 1.49
C ALA A 91 5.34 6.03 1.60
N GLU A 92 4.93 6.86 2.55
CA GLU A 92 5.57 8.12 2.89
C GLU A 92 6.40 7.97 4.15
N ILE A 93 7.69 8.28 4.06
CA ILE A 93 8.65 7.98 5.14
C ILE A 93 9.39 9.24 5.55
N VAL A 94 9.31 9.55 6.84
CA VAL A 94 10.10 10.59 7.50
C VAL A 94 11.23 9.92 8.26
N GLN A 95 12.47 10.25 7.93
CA GLN A 95 13.66 9.69 8.58
C GLN A 95 14.02 10.45 9.85
N LYS A 96 14.69 9.78 10.80
CA LYS A 96 15.34 10.45 11.92
C LYS A 96 16.63 11.13 11.43
N ARG A 97 16.93 12.31 11.98
CA ARG A 97 18.26 12.92 11.92
C ARG A 97 19.18 12.25 12.94
#